data_AF-A0A2E0IZV9-F1
#
_entry.id   AF-A0A2E0IZV9-F1
#
_cell.length_a   1.000
_cell.length_b   1.000
_cell.length_c   1.000
_cell.angle_alpha   90.00
_cell.angle_beta   90.00
_cell.angle_gamma   90.00
#
_symmetry.space_group_name_H-M   'P 1'
#
loop_
_entity.id
_entity.type
_entity.pdbx_description
1 polymer ?
#
loop_
_entity_poly.entity_id
_entity_poly.type
_entity_poly.pdbx_seq_one_letter_code
_entity_poly.pdbx_strand_id
1 'polypeptide(L)' 'MSVDEDRLPLDSRTQAVIDGLPPDEREHLQVLMKQAARSQRAMLEKALDEAISMVPGPFRKRVQKLFLG' A
#
# COMPACT_ATOMS: atom_id res chain seq x y z
N MET A 1 -18.88 -6.19 -9.49
CA MET A 1 -17.74 -5.33 -9.90
C MET A 1 -17.56 -4.33 -8.79
N SER A 2 -16.63 -4.61 -7.89
CA SER A 2 -16.45 -3.90 -6.62
C SER A 2 -15.58 -2.66 -6.85
N VAL A 3 -16.19 -1.48 -6.86
CA VAL A 3 -15.50 -0.18 -7.01
C VAL A 3 -14.73 0.20 -5.73
N ASP A 4 -14.89 -0.57 -4.65
CA ASP A 4 -14.35 -0.29 -3.32
C ASP A 4 -12.89 -0.74 -3.10
N GLU A 5 -12.34 -1.62 -3.93
CA GLU A 5 -11.00 -2.19 -3.69
C GLU A 5 -9.84 -1.22 -4.02
N ASP A 6 -10.16 -0.11 -4.71
CA ASP A 6 -9.21 0.93 -5.11
C ASP A 6 -9.34 2.22 -4.27
N ARG A 7 -10.28 2.26 -3.32
CA ARG A 7 -10.39 3.36 -2.36
C ARG A 7 -9.38 3.12 -1.25
N LEU A 8 -8.31 3.92 -1.26
CA LEU A 8 -7.46 4.05 -0.09
C LEU A 8 -8.34 4.32 1.15
N PRO A 9 -8.04 3.71 2.32
CA PRO A 9 -8.74 4.02 3.56
C PRO A 9 -8.37 5.44 3.98
N LEU A 10 -9.09 6.41 3.44
CA LEU A 10 -8.91 7.83 3.71
C LEU A 10 -9.78 8.21 4.89
N ASP A 11 -9.16 8.89 5.85
CA ASP A 11 -9.89 9.51 6.95
C ASP A 11 -10.94 10.49 6.37
N SER A 12 -12.09 10.62 7.04
CA SER A 12 -13.23 11.42 6.58
C SER A 12 -12.83 12.87 6.27
N ARG A 13 -11.83 13.41 6.98
CA ARG A 13 -11.28 14.74 6.75
C ARG A 13 -10.51 14.84 5.43
N THR A 14 -9.76 13.81 5.07
CA THR A 14 -8.97 13.76 3.83
C THR A 14 -9.89 13.63 2.62
N GLN A 15 -10.97 12.84 2.74
CA GLN A 15 -11.97 12.70 1.69
C GLN A 15 -12.65 14.04 1.35
N ALA A 16 -13.02 14.82 2.37
CA ALA A 16 -13.64 16.14 2.19
C ALA A 16 -12.71 17.15 1.47
N VAL A 17 -11.40 17.07 1.70
CA VAL A 17 -10.42 17.91 0.98
C VAL A 17 -10.35 17.51 -0.49
N ILE A 18 -10.30 16.22 -0.79
CA ILE A 18 -10.29 15.69 -2.16
C ILE A 18 -11.58 16.06 -2.89
N ASP A 19 -12.71 16.03 -2.20
CA ASP A 19 -14.02 16.36 -2.77
C ASP A 19 -14.21 17.87 -3.01
N GLY A 20 -13.42 18.72 -2.36
CA GLY A 20 -13.35 20.16 -2.62
C GLY A 20 -12.45 20.55 -3.80
N LEU A 21 -11.66 19.61 -4.35
CA LEU A 21 -10.77 19.90 -5.48
C LEU A 21 -11.52 19.94 -6.82
N PRO A 22 -11.02 20.74 -7.78
CA PRO A 22 -11.41 20.66 -9.19
C PRO A 22 -11.28 19.23 -9.72
N PRO A 23 -12.11 18.82 -10.69
CA PRO A 23 -12.13 17.45 -11.20
C PRO A 23 -10.78 16.98 -11.74
N ASP A 24 -10.05 17.85 -12.46
CA ASP A 24 -8.74 17.51 -13.03
C ASP A 24 -7.67 17.28 -11.94
N GLU A 25 -7.68 18.12 -10.89
CA GLU A 25 -6.77 18.00 -9.75
C GLU A 25 -7.09 16.77 -8.90
N ARG A 26 -8.38 16.43 -8.76
CA ARG A 26 -8.83 15.24 -8.05
C ARG A 26 -8.34 13.97 -8.73
N GLU A 27 -8.48 13.87 -10.05
CA GLU A 27 -8.00 12.72 -10.81
C GLU A 27 -6.47 12.60 -10.70
N HIS A 28 -5.75 13.71 -10.85
CA HIS A 28 -4.30 13.74 -10.69
C HIS A 28 -3.87 13.27 -9.30
N LEU A 29 -4.52 13.76 -8.24
CA LEU A 29 -4.23 13.36 -6.87
C LEU A 29 -4.53 11.87 -6.65
N GLN A 30 -5.64 11.34 -7.16
CA GLN A 30 -5.94 9.91 -7.06
C GLN A 30 -4.86 9.05 -7.74
N VAL A 31 -4.36 9.47 -8.91
CA VAL A 31 -3.26 8.78 -9.58
C VAL A 31 -1.99 8.80 -8.73
N LEU A 32 -1.62 9.96 -8.16
CA LEU A 32 -0.47 10.08 -7.28
C LEU A 32 -0.60 9.22 -6.02
N MET A 33 -1.79 9.16 -5.42
CA MET A 33 -2.04 8.32 -4.25
C MET A 33 -1.93 6.84 -4.57
N LYS A 34 -2.45 6.39 -5.73
CA LYS A 34 -2.27 5.01 -6.19
C LYS A 34 -0.79 4.68 -6.45
N GLN A 35 -0.05 5.60 -7.06
CA GLN A 35 1.39 5.42 -7.27
C GLN A 35 2.15 5.34 -5.94
N ALA A 36 1.83 6.22 -4.99
CA ALA A 36 2.43 6.21 -3.65
C ALA A 36 2.11 4.89 -2.90
N ALA A 37 0.86 4.41 -2.97
CA ALA A 37 0.46 3.15 -2.36
C ALA A 37 1.21 1.95 -2.96
N ARG A 38 1.35 1.91 -4.29
CA ARG A 38 2.14 0.88 -4.98
C ARG A 38 3.61 0.93 -4.58
N SER A 39 4.19 2.13 -4.50
CA SER A 39 5.58 2.33 -4.09
C SER A 39 5.81 1.90 -2.64
N GLN A 40 4.93 2.27 -1.71
CA GLN A 40 5.00 1.83 -0.32
C GLN A 40 4.90 0.31 -0.21
N ARG A 41 3.98 -0.32 -0.94
CA ARG A 41 3.84 -1.78 -0.95
C ARG A 41 5.09 -2.47 -1.47
N ALA A 42 5.67 -1.99 -2.57
CA ALA A 42 6.92 -2.53 -3.11
C ALA A 42 8.09 -2.36 -2.14
N MET A 43 8.18 -1.22 -1.45
CA MET A 43 9.19 -0.99 -0.42
C MET A 43 9.03 -1.94 0.77
N LEU A 44 7.79 -2.18 1.21
CA LEU A 44 7.48 -3.12 2.29
C LEU A 44 7.83 -4.56 1.88
N GLU A 45 7.42 -5.00 0.70
CA GLU A 45 7.74 -6.33 0.17
C GLU A 45 9.26 -6.55 0.11
N LYS A 46 10.00 -5.57 -0.40
CA LYS A 46 11.47 -5.62 -0.42
C LYS A 46 12.07 -5.72 0.99
N ALA A 47 11.59 -4.91 1.93
CA ALA A 47 12.08 -4.95 3.32
C ALA A 47 11.78 -6.29 3.99
N LEU A 48 10.62 -6.91 3.72
CA LEU A 48 10.26 -8.23 4.20
C LEU A 48 11.16 -9.32 3.60
N ASP A 49 11.45 -9.26 2.30
CA ASP A 49 12.36 -10.21 1.65
C ASP A 49 13.79 -10.11 2.19
N GLU A 50 14.28 -8.90 2.44
CA GLU A 50 15.58 -8.68 3.10
C GLU A 50 15.58 -9.26 4.52
N ALA A 51 14.54 -9.00 5.31
CA ALA A 51 14.41 -9.55 6.66
C ALA A 51 14.38 -11.08 6.66
N ILE A 52 13.62 -11.71 5.76
CA ILE A 52 13.56 -13.18 5.59
C ILE A 52 14.92 -13.73 5.16
N SER A 53 15.66 -13.01 4.33
CA SER A 53 16.98 -13.43 3.85
C SER A 53 18.02 -13.47 4.97
N MET A 54 17.91 -12.59 5.97
CA MET A 54 18.76 -12.59 7.17
C MET A 54 18.48 -13.76 8.12
N VAL A 55 17.33 -14.42 8.00
CA VAL A 55 16.96 -15.56 8.85
C VAL A 55 17.70 -16.82 8.39
N PRO A 56 18.32 -17.59 9.31
CA PRO A 56 18.93 -18.87 8.97
C PRO A 56 17.92 -19.82 8.32
N GLY A 57 18.37 -20.57 7.30
CA GLY A 57 17.55 -21.49 6.50
C GLY A 57 16.48 -22.32 7.26
N PRO A 58 16.78 -22.96 8.41
CA PRO A 58 15.78 -23.75 9.14
C PRO A 58 14.59 -22.93 9.69
N PHE A 59 14.73 -21.62 9.89
CA PHE A 59 13.69 -20.75 10.43
C PHE A 59 13.00 -19.89 9.36
N ARG A 60 13.61 -19.76 8.16
CA ARG A 60 13.15 -18.89 7.08
C ARG A 60 11.69 -19.14 6.67
N LYS A 61 11.28 -20.41 6.52
CA LYS A 61 9.89 -20.79 6.21
C LYS A 61 8.88 -20.40 7.30
N ARG A 62 9.26 -20.44 8.58
CA ARG A 62 8.37 -20.04 9.69
C ARG A 62 8.19 -18.53 9.74
N VAL A 63 9.28 -17.79 9.54
CA VAL A 63 9.27 -16.33 9.52
C VAL A 63 8.51 -15.80 8.31
N GLN A 64 8.68 -16.41 7.14
CA GLN A 64 7.90 -16.08 5.94
C GLN A 64 6.39 -16.26 6.18
N LYS A 65 5.99 -17.36 6.83
CA LYS A 65 4.58 -17.62 7.17
C LYS A 65 4.02 -16.64 8.21
N LEU A 66 4.85 -16.17 9.16
CA LEU A 66 4.46 -15.15 10.13
C LEU A 66 4.21 -13.78 9.48
N PHE A 67 5.01 -13.40 8.48
CA PHE A 67 4.89 -12.10 7.82
C PHE A 67 3.88 -12.05 6.67
N LEU A 68 3.68 -13.17 5.95
CA LEU A 68 2.87 -13.20 4.74
C LEU A 68 1.52 -13.94 4.88
N GLY A 69 1.28 -14.63 6.00
CA GLY A 69 0.06 -15.42 6.25
C GLY A 69 0.13 -16.84 5.70
#